data_AF-A0A8I2E6V6-F1
#
_entry.id   AF-A0A8I2E6V6-F1
#
_cell.length_a   1.000
_cell.length_b   1.000
_cell.length_c   1.000
_cell.angle_alpha   90.00
_cell.angle_beta   90.00
_cell.angle_gamma   90.00
#
_symmetry.space_group_name_H-M   'P 1'
#
loop_
_entity.id
_entity.type
_entity.pdbx_description
1 polymer ?
#
loop_
_entity_poly.entity_id
_entity_poly.type
_entity_poly.pdbx_seq_one_letter_code
_entity_poly.pdbx_strand_id
1 'polypeptide(L)' 'MAQQDGLEAPGDAPEHLTTTVEQGPFCLARCTCGWRGPARRARSQARTDAQTHTST' A
#
# COMPACT_ATOMS: atom_id res chain seq x y z
N MET A 1 -20.78 -0.57 2.00
CA MET A 1 -19.45 -0.97 2.52
C MET A 1 -18.62 -1.40 1.32
N ALA A 2 -17.42 -0.84 1.13
CA ALA A 2 -16.69 -0.89 -0.14
C ALA A 2 -16.49 -2.32 -0.69
N GLN A 3 -17.23 -2.62 -1.76
CA GLN A 3 -17.15 -3.84 -2.57
C GLN A 3 -15.75 -3.96 -3.15
N GLN A 4 -15.03 -5.03 -2.77
CA GLN A 4 -13.87 -5.50 -3.50
C GLN A 4 -14.44 -6.19 -4.75
N ASP A 5 -14.41 -5.51 -5.89
CA ASP A 5 -14.74 -6.06 -7.20
C ASP A 5 -13.53 -5.85 -8.12
N GLY A 6 -13.02 -6.94 -8.68
CA GLY A 6 -11.88 -6.92 -9.60
C GLY A 6 -11.05 -8.18 -9.52
N LEU A 7 -11.54 -9.24 -10.17
CA LEU A 7 -10.83 -10.47 -10.53
C LEU A 7 -9.38 -10.17 -11.00
N GLU A 8 -8.39 -10.41 -10.15
CA GLU A 8 -6.97 -10.28 -10.51
C GLU A 8 -6.56 -11.43 -11.44
N ALA A 9 -6.22 -11.08 -12.68
CA ALA A 9 -5.64 -11.98 -13.66
C ALA A 9 -4.33 -12.60 -13.15
N PRO A 10 -4.03 -13.88 -13.44
CA PRO A 10 -2.76 -14.48 -13.10
C PRO A 10 -1.68 -13.97 -14.06
N GLY A 11 -1.04 -12.86 -13.72
CA GLY A 11 0.08 -12.33 -14.47
C GLY A 11 0.94 -11.45 -13.57
N ASP A 12 2.00 -12.04 -13.03
CA ASP A 12 3.01 -11.38 -12.20
C ASP A 12 2.45 -10.90 -10.84
N ALA A 13 2.45 -11.79 -9.85
CA ALA A 13 2.26 -11.33 -8.47
C ALA A 13 3.40 -10.36 -8.15
N PRO A 14 3.14 -9.10 -7.81
CA PRO A 14 4.21 -8.16 -7.50
C PRO A 14 5.00 -8.69 -6.31
N GLU A 15 6.32 -8.88 -6.48
CA GLU A 15 7.26 -9.30 -5.44
C GLU A 15 7.10 -8.47 -4.15
N HIS A 16 6.67 -7.20 -4.31
CA HIS A 16 6.37 -6.26 -3.25
C HIS A 16 4.88 -5.87 -3.26
N LEU A 17 4.05 -6.51 -2.43
CA LEU A 17 2.67 -6.08 -2.20
C LEU A 17 2.63 -5.00 -1.13
N THR A 18 2.27 -3.78 -1.52
CA THR A 18 2.09 -2.67 -0.59
C THR A 18 0.62 -2.44 -0.25
N THR A 19 0.35 -2.23 1.04
CA THR A 19 -0.98 -1.88 1.56
C THR A 19 -0.89 -0.65 2.45
N THR A 20 -1.90 0.20 2.40
CA THR A 20 -2.00 1.36 3.31
C THR A 20 -2.89 1.02 4.49
N VAL A 21 -2.39 1.27 5.69
CA VAL A 21 -3.10 1.03 6.96
C VAL A 21 -3.38 2.37 7.64
N GLU A 22 -4.61 2.57 8.09
CA GLU A 22 -5.05 3.78 8.77
C GLU A 22 -5.01 3.55 10.29
N GLN A 23 -4.25 4.39 11.01
CA GLN A 23 -4.09 4.37 12.46
C GLN A 23 -4.57 5.72 13.01
N GLY A 24 -5.88 5.82 13.27
CA GLY A 24 -6.53 7.06 13.70
C GLY A 24 -6.37 8.19 12.66
N PRO A 25 -5.75 9.33 13.01
CA PRO A 25 -5.55 10.43 12.07
C PRO A 25 -4.34 10.22 11.13
N PHE A 26 -3.65 9.08 11.19
CA PHE A 26 -2.47 8.78 10.39
C PHE A 26 -2.72 7.61 9.43
N CYS A 27 -1.99 7.59 8.34
CA CYS A 27 -1.94 6.56 7.32
C CYS A 27 -0.50 6.12 7.13
N LEU A 28 -0.27 4.82 7.11
CA LEU A 28 1.04 4.18 7.01
C LEU A 28 1.03 3.26 5.80
N ALA A 29 2.10 3.23 5.02
CA ALA A 29 2.31 2.17 4.05
C ALA A 29 2.99 0.98 4.74
N ARG A 30 2.62 -0.25 4.38
CA ARG A 30 3.37 -1.46 4.71
C ARG A 30 3.55 -2.30 3.47
N CYS A 31 4.69 -2.94 3.34
CA CYS A 31 4.94 -3.93 2.30
C CYS A 31 5.05 -5.32 2.92
N THR A 32 4.63 -6.34 2.17
CA THR A 32 4.80 -7.76 2.54
C THR A 32 6.26 -8.18 2.66
N CYS A 33 7.20 -7.44 2.06
CA CYS A 33 8.64 -7.66 2.24
C CYS A 33 9.17 -7.29 3.64
N GLY A 34 8.33 -6.69 4.50
CA GLY A 34 8.69 -6.24 5.84
C GLY A 34 8.95 -4.74 5.98
N TRP A 35 8.98 -4.01 4.85
CA TRP A 35 9.13 -2.55 4.87
C TRP A 35 7.88 -1.84 5.40
N ARG A 36 8.10 -0.73 6.12
CA ARG A 36 7.04 0.11 6.68
C ARG A 36 7.36 1.57 6.40
N GLY A 37 6.44 2.22 5.70
CA GLY A 37 6.50 3.64 5.39
C GLY A 37 6.22 4.52 6.62
N PRO A 38 6.59 5.81 6.53
CA PRO A 38 6.36 6.80 7.59
C PRO A 38 4.87 7.10 7.82
N ALA A 39 4.57 7.62 9.02
CA ALA A 39 3.23 8.13 9.35
C ALA A 39 2.90 9.39 8.54
N ARG A 40 1.92 9.29 7.64
CA ARG A 40 1.42 10.39 6.81
C ARG A 40 -0.03 10.68 7.13
N ARG A 41 -0.41 11.95 7.23
CA ARG A 41 -1.82 12.34 7.43
C ARG A 41 -2.65 12.17 6.16
N ALA A 42 -2.02 12.35 5.00
CA ALA A 42 -2.65 12.20 3.69
C ALA A 42 -2.49 10.78 3.15
N ARG A 43 -3.61 10.10 2.87
CA ARG A 43 -3.64 8.77 2.23
C ARG A 43 -2.89 8.75 0.91
N SER A 44 -3.04 9.79 0.09
CA SER A 44 -2.36 9.90 -1.20
C SER A 44 -0.84 9.91 -1.03
N GLN A 45 -0.30 10.59 -0.02
CA GLN A 45 1.14 10.58 0.26
C GLN A 45 1.62 9.20 0.73
N ALA A 46 0.88 8.53 1.61
CA ALA A 46 1.22 7.16 2.02
C ALA A 46 1.21 6.19 0.83
N ARG A 47 0.28 6.38 -0.12
CA ARG A 47 0.24 5.58 -1.35
C ARG A 47 1.41 5.91 -2.29
N THR A 48 1.82 7.16 -2.42
CA THR A 48 3.00 7.53 -3.21
C THR A 48 4.26 6.86 -2.66
N ASP A 49 4.45 6.91 -1.35
CA ASP A 49 5.57 6.27 -0.64
C ASP A 49 5.60 4.75 -0.87
N ALA A 50 4.45 4.08 -0.77
CA ALA A 50 4.28 2.68 -1.15
C ALA A 50 4.67 2.40 -2.62
N GLN A 51 4.20 3.20 -3.56
CA GLN A 51 4.51 3.03 -4.99
C GLN A 51 6.00 3.26 -5.30
N THR A 52 6.62 4.23 -4.65
CA THR A 52 8.07 4.45 -4.76
C THR A 52 8.85 3.25 -4.26
N HIS A 53 8.39 2.62 -3.15
CA HIS A 53 9.01 1.41 -2.63
C HIS A 53 8.84 0.22 -3.58
N THR A 54 7.66 -0.01 -4.15
CA THR A 54 7.47 -1.11 -5.12
C THR A 54 8.21 -0.92 -6.43
N SER A 55 8.65 0.31 -6.72
CA SER A 55 9.40 0.65 -7.92
C SER A 55 10.92 0.62 -7.72
N THR A 56 11.40 0.26 -6.52
CA THR A 56 12.83 0.13 -6.18
C THR A 56 13.24 -1.34 -6.22
#